data_AF-A0A9D1PID8-F1
#
_entry.id   AF-A0A9D1PID8-F1
#
_cell.length_a   1.000
_cell.length_b   1.000
_cell.length_c   1.000
_cell.angle_alpha   90.00
_cell.angle_beta   90.00
_cell.angle_gamma   90.00
#
_symmetry.space_group_name_H-M   'P 1'
#
loop_
_entity.id
_entity.type
_entity.pdbx_description
1 polymer ?
#
loop_
_entity_poly.entity_id
_entity_poly.type
_entity_poly.pdbx_seq_one_letter_code
_entity_poly.pdbx_strand_id
1 'polypeptide(L)'
;MIGLVVTGHGNFGSGITSAVDLIAGKQENYQYVDFLPTYNLDDLDREMRKALDNLKDCNGVLILCDLLGGTPFNKAAEISTQMQNVNVVAGTNLSMMLEVTMTRKFEEDLDALTKAALESGVEQIAKYEFVNVAQDIPEDGI
;
A
#
# COMPACT_ATOMS: atom_id res chain seq x y z
N MET A 1 -10.85 6.83 12.31
CA MET A 1 -9.91 5.88 11.66
C MET A 1 -9.59 6.36 10.26
N ILE A 2 -8.36 6.16 9.79
CA ILE A 2 -7.93 6.49 8.43
C ILE A 2 -8.37 5.39 7.45
N GLY A 3 -9.00 5.77 6.34
CA GLY A 3 -9.39 4.88 5.26
C GLY A 3 -8.20 4.52 4.37
N LEU A 4 -8.20 3.32 3.80
CA LEU A 4 -7.18 2.87 2.85
C LEU A 4 -7.82 2.58 1.50
N VAL A 5 -7.22 3.08 0.43
CA VAL A 5 -7.53 2.67 -0.95
C VAL A 5 -6.26 2.13 -1.57
N VAL A 6 -6.30 0.93 -2.16
CA VAL A 6 -5.18 0.39 -2.92
C VAL A 6 -5.54 0.28 -4.39
N THR A 7 -4.68 0.78 -5.28
CA THR A 7 -4.95 0.79 -6.71
C THR A 7 -3.71 0.49 -7.54
N GLY A 8 -3.90 -0.11 -8.71
CA GLY A 8 -2.80 -0.41 -9.62
C GLY A 8 -3.26 -1.10 -10.89
N HIS A 9 -2.31 -1.36 -11.79
CA HIS A 9 -2.58 -2.01 -13.07
C HIS A 9 -3.04 -3.46 -12.88
N GLY A 10 -3.93 -3.90 -13.76
CA GLY A 10 -4.48 -5.25 -13.72
C GLY A 10 -5.13 -5.53 -12.37
N ASN A 11 -4.72 -6.64 -11.74
CA ASN A 11 -5.22 -7.07 -10.44
C ASN A 11 -4.26 -6.75 -9.29
N PHE A 12 -3.50 -5.65 -9.39
CA PHE A 12 -2.59 -5.27 -8.32
C PHE A 12 -3.34 -4.99 -7.01
N GLY A 13 -4.41 -4.19 -7.05
CA GLY A 13 -5.17 -3.78 -5.87
C GLY A 13 -5.83 -4.98 -5.19
N SER A 14 -6.58 -5.79 -5.93
CA SER A 14 -7.16 -7.03 -5.39
C SER A 14 -6.10 -8.06 -4.97
N GLY A 15 -5.01 -8.18 -5.74
CA GLY A 15 -3.92 -9.12 -5.47
C GLY A 15 -3.21 -8.84 -4.15
N ILE A 16 -2.76 -7.60 -3.92
CA ILE A 16 -2.13 -7.24 -2.65
C ILE A 16 -3.12 -7.27 -1.47
N THR A 17 -4.39 -6.93 -1.71
CA THR A 17 -5.46 -7.11 -0.71
C THR A 17 -5.56 -8.56 -0.27
N SER A 18 -5.48 -9.52 -1.19
CA SER A 18 -5.53 -10.95 -0.84
C SER A 18 -4.38 -11.38 0.07
N ALA A 19 -3.18 -10.80 -0.12
CA ALA A 19 -2.03 -11.06 0.74
C ALA A 19 -2.20 -10.43 2.14
N VAL A 20 -2.76 -9.22 2.21
CA VAL A 20 -3.11 -8.58 3.47
C VAL A 20 -4.17 -9.40 4.22
N ASP A 21 -5.25 -9.81 3.54
CA ASP A 21 -6.31 -10.62 4.13
C ASP A 21 -5.78 -11.95 4.69
N LEU A 22 -4.82 -12.57 3.99
CA LEU A 22 -4.20 -13.82 4.43
C LEU A 22 -3.40 -13.66 5.74
N ILE A 23 -2.76 -12.51 5.96
CA ILE A 23 -1.84 -12.28 7.08
C ILE A 23 -2.54 -11.57 8.25
N ALA A 24 -3.27 -10.49 7.96
CA ALA A 24 -3.88 -9.59 8.93
C ALA A 24 -5.41 -9.76 9.05
N GLY A 25 -6.01 -10.62 8.23
CA GLY A 25 -7.46 -10.77 8.13
C GLY A 25 -8.11 -9.64 7.34
N LYS A 26 -9.42 -9.75 7.11
CA LYS A 26 -10.21 -8.71 6.44
C LYS A 26 -10.20 -7.40 7.22
N GLN A 27 -10.07 -6.30 6.49
CA GLN A 27 -9.93 -4.97 7.06
C GLN A 27 -11.17 -4.11 6.84
N GLU A 28 -11.60 -3.38 7.88
CA GLU A 28 -12.62 -2.34 7.76
C GLU A 28 -12.05 -1.06 7.16
N ASN A 29 -12.91 -0.21 6.57
CA ASN A 29 -12.52 1.04 5.91
C ASN A 29 -11.30 0.87 4.99
N TYR A 30 -11.38 -0.18 4.17
CA TYR A 30 -10.37 -0.59 3.22
C TYR A 30 -11.08 -0.86 1.89
N GLN A 31 -10.58 -0.29 0.80
CA GLN A 31 -11.07 -0.52 -0.55
C GLN A 31 -9.90 -0.84 -1.47
N TYR A 32 -10.17 -1.60 -2.53
CA TYR A 32 -9.23 -1.74 -3.65
C TYR A 32 -9.91 -1.34 -4.96
N VAL A 33 -9.11 -0.86 -5.90
CA VAL A 33 -9.54 -0.57 -7.27
C VAL A 33 -8.52 -1.18 -8.23
N ASP A 34 -8.99 -2.02 -9.13
CA ASP A 34 -8.18 -2.63 -10.18
C ASP A 34 -8.30 -1.80 -11.45
N PHE A 35 -7.17 -1.50 -12.10
CA PHE A 35 -7.17 -0.89 -13.43
C PHE A 35 -7.03 -1.98 -14.51
N LEU A 36 -8.18 -2.55 -14.86
CA LEU A 36 -8.27 -3.68 -15.79
C LEU A 36 -8.01 -3.24 -17.25
N PRO A 37 -7.54 -4.14 -18.13
CA PRO A 37 -7.32 -3.82 -19.55
C PRO A 37 -8.55 -3.30 -20.31
N THR A 38 -9.76 -3.58 -19.79
CA THR A 38 -11.03 -3.12 -20.35
C THR A 38 -11.43 -1.73 -19.89
N TYR A 39 -10.76 -1.14 -18.90
CA TYR A 39 -11.09 0.17 -18.36
C TYR A 39 -10.46 1.27 -19.20
N ASN A 40 -11.25 2.30 -19.47
CA ASN A 40 -10.71 3.60 -19.87
C ASN A 40 -10.46 4.48 -18.62
N LEU A 41 -10.05 5.73 -18.84
CA LEU A 41 -9.76 6.67 -17.76
C LEU A 41 -11.01 7.05 -16.95
N ASP A 42 -12.17 7.15 -17.60
CA ASP A 42 -13.44 7.50 -16.94
C ASP A 42 -13.96 6.35 -16.08
N ASP A 43 -13.74 5.11 -16.51
CA ASP A 43 -14.05 3.91 -15.72
C ASP A 43 -13.19 3.87 -14.45
N LEU A 44 -11.89 4.13 -14.57
CA LEU A 44 -10.99 4.20 -13.43
C LEU A 44 -11.37 5.34 -12.48
N ASP A 45 -11.60 6.55 -12.99
CA ASP A 45 -12.02 7.71 -12.19
C ASP A 45 -13.31 7.41 -11.41
N ARG A 46 -14.31 6.82 -12.07
CA ARG A 46 -15.58 6.42 -11.45
C ARG A 46 -15.38 5.41 -10.33
N GLU A 47 -14.63 4.34 -10.55
CA GLU A 47 -14.40 3.32 -9.52
C GLU A 47 -13.57 3.85 -8.34
N MET A 48 -12.57 4.71 -8.60
CA MET A 48 -11.81 5.38 -7.54
C MET A 48 -12.67 6.31 -6.69
N ARG A 49 -13.52 7.14 -7.31
CA ARG A 49 -14.44 8.00 -6.58
C ARG A 49 -15.44 7.21 -5.76
N LYS A 50 -15.97 6.11 -6.31
CA LYS A 50 -16.86 5.20 -5.58
C LYS A 50 -16.17 4.57 -4.36
N ALA A 51 -14.90 4.15 -4.49
CA ALA A 51 -14.12 3.65 -3.37
C ALA A 51 -13.92 4.72 -2.29
N LEU A 52 -13.64 5.97 -2.69
CA LEU A 52 -13.51 7.09 -1.76
C LEU A 52 -14.84 7.47 -1.09
N ASP A 53 -15.95 7.43 -1.82
CA ASP A 53 -17.30 7.67 -1.28
C ASP A 53 -17.69 6.64 -0.21
N ASN A 54 -17.26 5.38 -0.37
CA ASN A 54 -17.43 4.34 0.66
C ASN A 54 -16.59 4.61 1.93
N LEU A 55 -15.63 5.52 1.85
CA LEU A 55 -14.73 5.92 2.95
C LEU A 55 -14.98 7.36 3.44
N LYS A 56 -16.06 8.02 2.99
CA LYS A 56 -16.35 9.43 3.29
C LYS A 56 -16.46 9.78 4.78
N ASP A 57 -16.78 8.78 5.62
CA ASP A 57 -16.91 8.94 7.07
C ASP A 57 -15.57 8.68 7.82
N CYS A 58 -14.48 8.40 7.09
CA CYS A 58 -13.14 8.28 7.66
C CYS A 58 -12.52 9.66 7.92
N ASN A 59 -11.57 9.71 8.86
CA ASN A 59 -10.91 10.97 9.24
C ASN A 59 -10.03 11.53 8.12
N GLY A 60 -9.56 10.67 7.22
CA GLY A 60 -8.73 10.95 6.05
C GLY A 60 -8.53 9.66 5.26
N VAL A 61 -7.94 9.74 4.07
CA VAL A 61 -7.68 8.56 3.22
C VAL A 61 -6.24 8.52 2.75
N LEU A 62 -5.60 7.36 2.89
CA LEU A 62 -4.31 7.07 2.25
C LEU A 62 -4.55 6.20 1.01
N ILE A 63 -4.19 6.71 -0.16
CA ILE A 63 -4.24 5.99 -1.44
C ILE A 63 -2.85 5.40 -1.73
N LEU A 64 -2.79 4.09 -1.93
CA LEU A 64 -1.58 3.31 -2.15
C LEU A 64 -1.56 2.78 -3.59
N CYS A 65 -0.60 3.24 -4.38
CA CYS A 65 -0.50 2.97 -5.80
C CYS A 65 0.67 2.01 -6.12
N ASP A 66 0.47 1.17 -7.13
CA ASP A 66 1.52 0.26 -7.62
C ASP A 66 2.78 0.98 -8.10
N LEU A 67 2.64 1.97 -8.98
CA LEU A 67 3.74 2.54 -9.75
C LEU A 67 3.64 4.05 -9.88
N LEU A 68 4.72 4.75 -9.51
CA LEU A 68 4.84 6.19 -9.67
C LEU A 68 4.73 6.60 -11.14
N GLY A 69 3.91 7.62 -11.43
CA GLY A 69 3.68 8.11 -12.80
C GLY A 69 2.79 7.23 -13.67
N GLY A 70 2.35 6.06 -13.17
CA GLY A 70 1.37 5.22 -13.83
C GLY A 70 -0.03 5.84 -13.87
N THR A 71 -0.91 5.33 -14.73
CA THR A 71 -2.29 5.84 -14.85
C THR A 71 -3.07 5.80 -13.52
N PRO A 72 -3.03 4.72 -12.72
CA PRO A 72 -3.64 4.70 -11.39
C PRO A 72 -3.10 5.79 -10.46
N PHE A 73 -1.77 5.96 -10.42
CA PHE A 73 -1.13 6.99 -9.61
C PHE A 73 -1.51 8.40 -10.04
N ASN A 74 -1.44 8.71 -11.35
CA ASN A 74 -1.75 10.05 -11.85
C ASN A 74 -3.21 10.42 -11.55
N LYS A 75 -4.13 9.45 -11.69
CA LYS A 75 -5.53 9.65 -11.35
C LYS A 75 -5.73 9.83 -9.83
N ALA A 76 -5.05 9.05 -9.00
CA ALA A 76 -5.06 9.23 -7.54
C ALA A 76 -4.59 10.63 -7.13
N ALA A 77 -3.46 11.07 -7.70
CA ALA A 77 -2.89 12.39 -7.43
C ALA A 77 -3.80 13.53 -7.91
N GLU A 78 -4.45 13.39 -9.08
CA GLU A 78 -5.44 14.36 -9.54
C GLU A 78 -6.61 14.47 -8.55
N ILE A 79 -7.20 13.34 -8.16
CA ILE A 79 -8.33 13.29 -7.24
C ILE A 79 -7.95 13.87 -5.87
N SER A 80 -6.75 13.59 -5.36
CA SER A 80 -6.32 14.08 -4.05
C SER A 80 -6.23 15.61 -3.99
N THR A 81 -5.97 16.30 -5.12
CA THR A 81 -6.01 17.78 -5.16
C THR A 81 -7.42 18.37 -5.00
N GLN A 82 -8.46 17.55 -5.18
CA GLN A 82 -9.86 17.97 -5.15
C GLN A 82 -10.52 17.67 -3.79
N MET A 83 -9.83 16.98 -2.89
CA MET A 83 -10.36 16.50 -1.62
C MET A 83 -9.47 16.97 -0.47
N GLN A 84 -10.08 17.20 0.70
CA GLN A 84 -9.32 17.47 1.91
C GLN A 84 -8.87 16.15 2.54
N ASN A 85 -7.67 16.17 3.12
CA ASN A 85 -7.10 15.07 3.90
C ASN A 85 -6.99 13.73 3.15
N VAL A 86 -6.37 13.79 1.96
CA VAL A 86 -6.03 12.61 1.15
C VAL A 86 -4.55 12.65 0.81
N ASN A 87 -3.83 11.59 1.17
CA ASN A 87 -2.43 11.39 0.79
C ASN A 87 -2.32 10.27 -0.24
N VAL A 88 -1.33 10.37 -1.12
CA VAL A 88 -1.08 9.39 -2.19
C VAL A 88 0.36 8.92 -2.11
N VAL A 89 0.56 7.60 -2.06
CA VAL A 89 1.86 6.94 -2.07
C VAL A 89 1.93 6.01 -3.27
N ALA A 90 3.11 5.85 -3.86
CA ALA A 90 3.38 4.90 -4.94
C ALA A 90 4.45 3.89 -4.55
N GLY A 91 4.59 2.80 -5.31
CA GLY A 91 5.56 1.74 -5.02
C GLY A 91 5.11 0.81 -3.90
N THR A 92 3.80 0.64 -3.75
CA THR A 92 3.23 -0.16 -2.66
C THR A 92 3.75 -1.59 -2.68
N ASN A 93 4.18 -2.07 -1.52
CA ASN A 93 4.55 -3.47 -1.28
C ASN A 93 3.83 -4.00 -0.05
N LEU A 94 3.96 -5.30 0.22
CA LEU A 94 3.22 -5.96 1.29
C LEU A 94 3.62 -5.43 2.68
N SER A 95 4.89 -5.08 2.90
CA SER A 95 5.36 -4.53 4.18
C SER A 95 4.66 -3.21 4.49
N MET A 96 4.65 -2.30 3.52
CA MET A 96 3.93 -1.03 3.60
C MET A 96 2.45 -1.26 3.94
N MET A 97 1.79 -2.22 3.29
CA MET A 97 0.39 -2.52 3.55
C MET A 97 0.11 -3.06 4.96
N LEU A 98 0.96 -3.95 5.46
CA LEU A 98 0.84 -4.49 6.81
C LEU A 98 1.07 -3.39 7.86
N GLU A 99 2.08 -2.55 7.65
CA GLU A 99 2.38 -1.41 8.52
C GLU A 99 1.18 -0.46 8.63
N VAL A 100 0.66 0.04 7.50
CA VAL A 100 -0.47 0.98 7.55
C VAL A 100 -1.73 0.35 8.13
N THR A 101 -1.95 -0.95 7.90
CA THR A 101 -3.09 -1.69 8.43
C THR A 101 -3.04 -1.82 9.95
N MET A 102 -1.85 -2.01 10.51
CA MET A 102 -1.64 -2.13 11.95
C MET A 102 -1.62 -0.76 12.63
N THR A 103 -0.91 0.20 12.04
CA THR A 103 -0.65 1.51 12.65
C THR A 103 -1.88 2.41 12.70
N ARG A 104 -2.75 2.37 11.68
CA ARG A 104 -4.00 3.15 11.64
C ARG A 104 -5.04 2.78 12.72
N LYS A 105 -4.79 1.74 13.52
CA LYS A 105 -5.64 1.34 14.65
C LYS A 105 -5.49 2.28 15.85
N PHE A 106 -4.38 3.01 15.92
CA PHE A 106 -4.06 3.93 17.01
C PHE A 106 -3.51 5.27 16.52
N GLU A 107 -3.01 5.35 15.29
CA GLU A 107 -2.62 6.60 14.64
C GLU A 107 -3.83 7.22 13.91
N GLU A 108 -4.09 8.50 14.16
CA GLU A 108 -5.16 9.29 13.54
C GLU A 108 -4.63 10.38 12.60
N ASP A 109 -3.35 10.72 12.69
CA ASP A 109 -2.68 11.65 11.80
C ASP A 109 -2.29 10.97 10.47
N LEU A 110 -2.85 11.47 9.38
CA LEU A 110 -2.63 10.93 8.04
C LEU A 110 -1.18 11.09 7.58
N ASP A 111 -0.51 12.17 7.94
CA ASP A 111 0.88 12.42 7.56
C ASP A 111 1.83 11.51 8.33
N ALA A 112 1.55 11.26 9.61
CA ALA A 112 2.28 10.29 10.42
C ALA A 112 2.14 8.87 9.86
N LEU A 113 0.92 8.45 9.51
CA LEU A 113 0.68 7.15 8.88
C LEU A 113 1.37 7.04 7.51
N THR A 114 1.35 8.12 6.71
CA THR A 114 2.01 8.17 5.41
C THR A 114 3.53 8.01 5.56
N LYS A 115 4.12 8.64 6.57
CA LYS A 115 5.55 8.48 6.87
C LYS A 115 5.90 7.04 7.25
N ALA A 116 5.13 6.40 8.14
CA ALA A 116 5.33 5.00 8.52
C ALA A 116 5.23 4.06 7.31
N ALA A 117 4.29 4.33 6.40
CA ALA A 117 4.14 3.59 5.15
C ALA A 117 5.42 3.64 4.30
N LEU A 118 5.98 4.84 4.11
CA LEU A 118 7.19 5.04 3.32
C LEU A 118 8.42 4.37 3.96
N GLU A 119 8.59 4.51 5.28
CA GLU A 119 9.70 3.90 6.02
C GLU A 119 9.67 2.37 5.89
N SER A 120 8.55 1.73 6.25
CA SER A 120 8.39 0.27 6.16
C SER A 120 8.50 -0.24 4.71
N GLY A 121 7.96 0.53 3.76
CA GLY A 121 8.04 0.20 2.34
C GLY A 121 9.49 0.13 1.86
N VAL A 122 10.34 1.09 2.23
CA VAL A 122 11.75 1.13 1.84
C VAL A 122 12.59 0.09 2.58
N GLU A 123 12.39 -0.07 3.90
CA GLU A 123 13.16 -1.00 4.74
C GLU A 123 13.06 -2.46 4.27
N GLN A 124 11.93 -2.85 3.67
CA GLN A 124 11.72 -4.22 3.23
C GLN A 124 12.33 -4.54 1.84
N ILE A 125 12.86 -3.54 1.14
CA ILE A 125 13.54 -3.73 -0.14
C ILE A 125 14.95 -4.25 0.13
N ALA A 126 15.14 -5.56 0.00
CA ALA A 126 16.41 -6.21 0.26
C ALA A 126 16.87 -7.09 -0.91
N LYS A 127 18.17 -7.12 -1.15
CA LYS A 127 18.83 -8.13 -1.98
C LYS A 127 19.29 -9.27 -1.08
N TYR A 128 18.92 -10.50 -1.41
CA TYR A 128 19.47 -11.66 -0.73
C TYR A 128 20.98 -11.78 -0.99
N GLU A 129 21.77 -11.94 0.06
CA GLU A 129 23.20 -12.24 0.00
C GLU A 129 23.48 -13.57 0.70
N PHE A 130 24.01 -14.53 -0.05
CA PHE A 130 24.44 -15.81 0.52
C PHE A 130 25.77 -15.59 1.27
N VAL A 131 25.77 -15.79 2.58
CA VAL A 131 26.99 -15.78 3.39
C VAL A 131 27.44 -17.22 3.61
N ASN A 132 28.58 -17.59 3.01
CA ASN A 132 29.20 -18.89 3.27
C ASN A 132 29.87 -18.86 4.65
N VAL A 133 29.27 -19.53 5.62
CA VAL A 133 29.88 -19.71 6.94
C VAL A 133 30.88 -20.85 6.84
N ALA A 134 32.17 -20.51 6.61
CA ALA A 134 33.24 -21.47 6.82
C ALA A 134 33.29 -21.77 8.33
N GLN A 135 33.04 -23.03 8.70
CA GLN A 135 33.30 -23.50 10.06
C GLN A 135 34.82 -23.63 10.21
N ASP A 136 35.45 -22.69 10.89
CA ASP A 136 36.79 -22.89 11.44
C ASP A 136 36.67 -23.99 12.51
N ILE A 137 36.98 -25.23 12.13
CA ILE A 137 37.19 -26.32 13.08
C ILE A 137 38.52 -25.99 13.76
N PRO A 138 38.56 -25.72 15.08
CA PRO A 138 39.82 -25.48 15.78
C PRO A 138 40.73 -26.70 15.62
N GLU A 139 41.92 -26.52 15.06
CA GLU A 139 43.02 -27.49 15.10
C GLU A 139 43.61 -27.55 16.52
N ASP A 140 42.81 -27.98 17.50
CA ASP A 140 43.33 -28.42 18.79
C ASP A 140 42.85 -29.85 19.03
N GLY A 141 43.51 -30.77 18.34
CA GLY A 141 43.33 -32.20 18.45
C GLY A 141 44.67 -32.92 18.30
N ILE A 142 45.35 -33.11 19.44
CA ILE A 142 46.59 -33.86 19.75
C ILE A 142 47.86 -33.01 19.86
#